data_AF-C0ZKQ8-F1
#
_entry.id   AF-C0ZKQ8-F1
#
_cell.length_a   1.000
_cell.length_b   1.000
_cell.length_c   1.000
_cell.angle_alpha   90.00
_cell.angle_beta   90.00
_cell.angle_gamma   90.00
#
_symmetry.space_group_name_H-M   'P 1'
#
loop_
_entity.id
_entity.type
_entity.pdbx_description
1 polymer ?
#
loop_
_entity_poly.entity_id
_entity_poly.type
_entity_poly.pdbx_seq_one_letter_code
_entity_poly.pdbx_strand_id
1 'polypeptide(L)'
;MNHLCPVCNGFTPLQQPCSACGQALQDAGRLYDFYGSYSPYREIDDAKMDNGYLDRTRHQCVHTGWCPSCQIEEKVFLDEWTPVMLVTDMEKDAYQ
;
A
#
# COMPACT_ATOMS: atom_id res chain seq x y z
N MET A 1 12.42 7.11 12.54
CA MET A 1 12.80 6.36 11.33
C MET A 1 11.61 6.45 10.39
N ASN A 2 11.82 6.89 9.16
CA ASN A 2 10.71 7.10 8.22
C ASN A 2 10.44 5.78 7.49
N HIS A 3 9.23 5.25 7.63
CA HIS A 3 8.75 4.07 6.90
C HIS A 3 8.02 4.54 5.65
N LEU A 4 8.21 3.85 4.52
CA LEU A 4 7.61 4.23 3.24
C LEU A 4 6.92 3.04 2.57
N CYS A 5 5.66 3.22 2.16
CA CYS A 5 4.97 2.22 1.37
C CYS A 5 5.58 2.12 -0.04
N PRO A 6 6.07 0.96 -0.48
CA PRO A 6 6.72 0.83 -1.78
C PRO A 6 5.76 0.98 -2.95
N VAL A 7 4.47 0.65 -2.76
CA VAL A 7 3.44 0.79 -3.79
C VAL A 7 3.04 2.26 -3.96
N CYS A 8 2.76 2.99 -2.86
CA CYS A 8 2.46 4.43 -2.94
C CYS A 8 3.57 5.24 -3.60
N ASN A 9 4.83 4.86 -3.35
CA ASN A 9 6.00 5.56 -3.86
C ASN A 9 6.47 5.04 -5.23
N GLY A 10 5.76 4.07 -5.82
CA GLY A 10 6.07 3.53 -7.14
C GLY A 10 7.35 2.70 -7.22
N PHE A 11 7.91 2.26 -6.09
CA PHE A 11 9.09 1.38 -6.06
C PHE A 11 8.76 -0.03 -6.55
N THR A 12 7.55 -0.52 -6.24
CA THR A 12 7.08 -1.83 -6.70
C THR A 12 5.60 -1.78 -7.10
N PRO A 13 5.16 -2.53 -8.11
CA PRO A 13 3.73 -2.70 -8.37
C PRO A 13 3.05 -3.49 -7.25
N LEU A 14 1.72 -3.38 -7.14
CA LEU A 14 0.93 -4.24 -6.28
C LEU A 14 0.96 -5.68 -6.82
N GLN A 15 1.50 -6.62 -6.06
CA GLN A 15 1.70 -8.01 -6.52
C GLN A 15 0.63 -9.00 -6.03
N GLN A 16 -0.44 -8.52 -5.40
CA GLN A 16 -1.32 -9.42 -4.66
C GLN A 16 -2.37 -10.04 -5.57
N PRO A 17 -2.58 -11.37 -5.51
CA PRO A 17 -3.61 -12.03 -6.29
C PRO A 17 -4.98 -11.86 -5.63
N CYS A 18 -6.01 -11.74 -6.47
CA CYS A 18 -7.41 -11.75 -6.07
C CYS A 18 -7.74 -13.05 -5.33
N SER A 19 -8.36 -12.96 -4.16
CA SER A 19 -8.71 -14.13 -3.35
C SER A 19 -9.73 -15.06 -4.03
N ALA A 20 -10.53 -14.54 -4.96
CA ALA A 20 -11.58 -15.29 -5.66
C ALA A 20 -11.10 -16.01 -6.94
N CYS A 21 -10.21 -15.41 -7.73
CA CYS A 21 -9.81 -15.95 -9.04
C CYS A 21 -8.30 -16.05 -9.28
N GLY A 22 -7.47 -15.56 -8.36
CA GLY A 22 -6.01 -15.56 -8.49
C GLY A 22 -5.43 -14.53 -9.46
N GLN A 23 -6.27 -13.76 -10.18
CA GLN A 23 -5.80 -12.69 -11.06
C GLN A 23 -5.15 -11.56 -10.26
N ALA A 24 -4.08 -10.96 -10.78
CA ALA A 24 -3.42 -9.83 -10.13
C ALA A 24 -4.38 -8.67 -9.88
N LEU A 25 -4.38 -8.15 -8.63
CA LEU A 25 -5.14 -6.97 -8.24
C LEU A 25 -4.49 -5.70 -8.81
N GLN A 26 -5.32 -4.75 -9.22
CA GLN A 26 -4.89 -3.40 -9.57
C GLN A 26 -4.92 -2.53 -8.31
N ASP A 27 -3.89 -1.71 -8.09
CA ASP A 27 -3.91 -0.74 -7.00
C ASP A 27 -4.91 0.37 -7.30
N ALA A 28 -5.95 0.47 -6.47
CA ALA A 28 -6.96 1.53 -6.57
C ALA A 28 -6.65 2.72 -5.67
N GLY A 29 -5.58 2.67 -4.87
CA GLY A 29 -5.19 3.73 -3.93
C GLY A 29 -5.29 3.29 -2.47
N ARG A 30 -4.98 4.20 -1.55
CA ARG A 30 -4.93 3.89 -0.12
C ARG A 30 -6.36 3.82 0.42
N LEU A 31 -6.61 2.91 1.36
CA LEU A 31 -7.94 2.68 1.89
C LEU A 31 -8.58 3.96 2.46
N TYR A 32 -7.79 4.79 3.15
CA TYR A 32 -8.29 6.02 3.76
C TYR A 32 -8.56 7.15 2.76
N ASP A 33 -8.01 7.10 1.54
CA ASP A 33 -8.29 8.09 0.49
C ASP A 33 -9.79 8.12 0.14
N PHE A 34 -10.51 7.03 0.42
CA PHE A 34 -11.94 6.87 0.16
C PHE A 34 -12.86 7.31 1.31
N TYR A 35 -12.33 7.72 2.47
CA TYR A 35 -13.16 8.04 3.64
C TYR A 35 -13.85 9.42 3.56
N GLY A 36 -13.42 10.28 2.65
CA GLY A 36 -13.98 11.62 2.50
C GLY A 36 -13.22 12.45 1.48
N SER A 37 -13.85 13.52 0.99
CA SER A 37 -13.31 14.34 -0.12
C SER A 37 -11.97 15.02 0.16
N TYR A 38 -11.59 15.16 1.44
CA TYR A 38 -10.31 15.73 1.87
C TYR A 38 -9.34 14.69 2.42
N SER A 39 -9.77 13.44 2.57
CA SER A 39 -8.93 12.37 3.09
C SER A 39 -7.62 12.17 2.32
N PRO A 40 -7.58 12.31 0.97
CA PRO A 40 -6.33 12.19 0.22
C PRO A 40 -5.23 13.19 0.61
N TYR A 41 -5.63 14.32 1.20
CA TYR A 41 -4.73 15.40 1.63
C TYR A 41 -4.33 15.31 3.10
N ARG A 42 -4.89 14.35 3.85
CA ARG A 42 -4.47 14.12 5.25
C ARG A 42 -3.09 13.47 5.28
N GLU A 43 -2.31 13.85 6.29
CA GLU A 43 -1.06 13.17 6.61
C GLU A 43 -1.32 11.68 6.89
N ILE A 44 -0.44 10.84 6.36
CA ILE A 44 -0.62 9.38 6.36
C ILE A 44 -0.74 8.85 7.78
N ASP A 45 0.13 9.27 8.69
CA ASP A 45 0.13 8.80 10.08
C ASP A 45 -1.13 9.22 10.84
N ASP A 46 -1.66 10.40 10.54
CA ASP A 46 -2.91 10.89 11.15
C ASP A 46 -4.11 10.10 10.64
N ALA A 47 -4.13 9.77 9.34
CA ALA A 47 -5.18 8.97 8.73
C ALA A 47 -5.20 7.51 9.22
N LYS A 48 -4.07 7.02 9.76
CA LYS A 48 -4.00 5.68 10.37
C LYS A 48 -4.50 5.63 11.81
N MET A 49 -4.68 6.76 12.49
CA MET A 49 -5.11 6.75 13.90
C MET A 49 -6.59 6.39 14.07
N ASP A 50 -7.41 6.66 13.07
CA ASP A 50 -8.87 6.58 13.12
C ASP A 50 -9.48 5.64 12.06
N ASN A 51 -8.65 4.87 11.34
CA ASN A 51 -9.11 3.95 10.28
C ASN A 51 -9.57 2.56 10.77
N GLY A 52 -9.43 2.27 12.07
CA GLY A 52 -9.82 0.99 12.67
C GLY A 52 -8.82 -0.16 12.49
N TYR A 53 -7.62 0.10 11.98
CA TYR A 53 -6.54 -0.88 11.83
C TYR A 53 -5.35 -0.56 12.74
N LEU A 54 -4.51 -1.57 12.99
CA LEU A 54 -3.23 -1.42 13.70
C LEU A 54 -2.08 -1.17 12.71
N ASP A 55 -2.37 -0.55 11.57
CA ASP A 55 -1.42 -0.37 10.48
C ASP A 55 -0.32 0.66 10.83
N ARG A 56 -0.63 1.68 11.63
CA ARG A 56 0.39 2.60 12.16
C ARG A 56 1.42 1.89 13.05
N THR A 57 0.96 1.06 13.98
CA THR A 57 1.85 0.36 14.93
C THR A 57 2.60 -0.79 14.30
N ARG A 58 2.04 -1.38 13.23
CA ARG A 58 2.68 -2.45 12.45
C ARG A 58 3.54 -1.95 11.30
N HIS A 59 3.60 -0.65 11.06
CA HIS A 59 4.27 -0.07 9.89
C HIS A 59 3.76 -0.67 8.58
N GLN A 60 2.44 -0.64 8.43
CA GLN A 60 1.74 -1.11 7.25
C GLN A 60 0.99 0.03 6.58
N CYS A 61 0.85 -0.06 5.27
CA CYS A 61 -0.03 0.78 4.47
C CYS A 61 -1.16 -0.09 3.91
N VAL A 62 -2.41 0.30 4.13
CA VAL A 62 -3.59 -0.44 3.67
C VAL A 62 -4.08 0.18 2.36
N HIS A 63 -4.11 -0.63 1.31
CA HIS A 63 -4.59 -0.27 -0.02
C HIS A 63 -5.92 -0.94 -0.34
N THR A 64 -6.66 -0.36 -1.28
CA THR A 64 -7.78 -1.01 -1.95
C THR A 64 -7.27 -1.63 -3.24
N GLY A 65 -7.36 -2.97 -3.34
CA GLY A 65 -7.04 -3.70 -4.56
C GLY A 65 -8.32 -4.00 -5.36
N TRP A 66 -8.33 -3.67 -6.64
CA TRP A 66 -9.44 -3.95 -7.55
C TRP A 66 -9.14 -5.14 -8.46
N CYS A 67 -10.03 -6.14 -8.47
CA CYS A 67 -9.91 -7.25 -9.41
C CYS A 67 -10.67 -6.94 -10.71
N PRO A 68 -9.98 -6.80 -11.87
CA PRO A 68 -10.65 -6.53 -13.14
C PRO A 68 -11.48 -7.72 -13.66
N SER A 69 -11.18 -8.94 -13.20
CA SER A 69 -11.89 -10.16 -13.64
C SER A 69 -13.16 -10.41 -12.82
N CYS A 70 -13.09 -10.29 -11.51
CA CYS A 70 -14.22 -10.53 -10.61
C CYS A 70 -15.06 -9.28 -10.32
N GLN A 71 -14.52 -8.09 -10.61
CA GLN A 71 -15.12 -6.80 -10.27
C GLN A 71 -15.41 -6.66 -8.77
N ILE A 72 -14.46 -7.13 -7.95
CA ILE A 72 -14.52 -7.02 -6.49
C ILE A 72 -13.34 -6.18 -6.00
N GLU A 73 -13.56 -5.51 -4.87
CA GLU A 73 -12.53 -4.82 -4.11
C GLU A 73 -12.09 -5.65 -2.91
N GLU A 74 -10.79 -5.64 -2.63
CA GLU A 74 -10.19 -6.33 -1.50
C GLU A 74 -9.22 -5.39 -0.77
N LYS A 75 -9.14 -5.50 0.55
CA LYS A 75 -8.17 -4.73 1.34
C LYS A 75 -6.82 -5.45 1.29
N VAL A 76 -5.79 -4.71 0.93
CA VAL A 76 -4.43 -5.22 0.82
C VAL A 76 -3.55 -4.54 1.85
N PHE A 77 -2.93 -5.34 2.72
CA PHE A 77 -2.01 -4.86 3.74
C PHE A 77 -0.57 -5.02 3.23
N LEU A 78 0.15 -3.90 3.15
CA LEU A 78 1.53 -3.87 2.66
C LEU A 78 2.46 -3.40 3.77
N ASP A 79 3.57 -4.10 3.95
CA ASP A 79 4.60 -3.66 4.89
C ASP A 79 5.36 -2.46 4.32
N GLU A 80 5.54 -1.44 5.14
CA GLU A 80 6.30 -0.25 4.79
C GLU A 80 7.79 -0.53 4.94
N TRP A 81 8.55 -0.09 3.94
CA TRP A 81 9.98 -0.31 3.90
C TRP A 81 10.71 0.61 4.87
N THR A 82 11.70 0.02 5.54
CA THR A 82 12.65 0.78 6.35
C THR A 82 13.69 1.46 5.46
N PRO A 83 14.42 2.48 5.96
CA PRO A 83 15.52 3.08 5.23
C PRO A 83 16.58 2.07 4.75
N VAL A 84 16.80 0.99 5.50
CA VAL A 84 17.76 -0.06 5.12
C VAL A 84 17.27 -0.81 3.88
N MET A 85 15.98 -1.18 3.84
CA MET A 85 15.38 -1.88 2.70
C MET A 85 15.46 -1.03 1.41
N LEU A 86 15.16 0.27 1.52
CA LEU A 86 15.25 1.21 0.41
C LEU A 86 16.65 1.26 -0.22
N VAL A 87 17.70 1.34 0.61
CA VAL A 87 19.09 1.36 0.11
C VAL A 87 19.43 0.04 -0.57
N THR A 88 19.07 -1.10 0.04
CA THR A 88 19.40 -2.41 -0.53
C THR A 88 18.70 -2.70 -1.86
N ASP A 89 17.50 -2.16 -2.10
CA ASP A 89 16.82 -2.33 -3.38
C ASP A 89 17.36 -1.36 -4.45
N MET A 90 17.68 -0.11 -4.08
CA MET A 90 18.35 0.82 -5.00
C MET A 90 19.74 0.32 -5.45
N GLU A 91 20.47 -0.36 -4.57
CA GLU A 91 21.77 -0.97 -4.91
C GLU A 91 21.61 -2.16 -5.88
N LYS A 92 20.49 -2.89 -5.85
CA LYS A 92 20.25 -3.97 -6.84
C LYS A 92 19.98 -3.40 -8.23
N ASP A 93 19.20 -2.32 -8.32
CA ASP A 93 18.88 -1.66 -9.59
C ASP A 93 20.10 -0.98 -10.23
N ALA A 94 21.08 -0.54 -9.43
CA ALA A 94 22.29 0.11 -9.92
C ALA A 94 23.31 -0.83 -10.59
N TYR A 95 23.15 -2.16 -10.42
CA TYR A 95 24.04 -3.19 -10.98
C TYR A 95 23.33 -4.09 -12.00
N GLN A 96 22.15 -3.68 -12.50
CA GLN A 96 21.40 -4.36 -13.55
C GLN A 96 21.51 -3.66 -14.91
#